data_AF-A0A940TMQ1-F1
#
_entry.id   AF-A0A940TMQ1-F1
#
_cell.length_a   1.000
_cell.length_b   1.000
_cell.length_c   1.000
_cell.angle_alpha   90.00
_cell.angle_beta   90.00
_cell.angle_gamma   90.00
#
_symmetry.space_group_name_H-M   'P 1'
#
loop_
_entity.id
_entity.type
_entity.pdbx_description
1 polymer ?
#
loop_
_entity_poly.entity_id
_entity_poly.type
_entity_poly.pdbx_seq_one_letter_code
_entity_poly.pdbx_strand_id
1 'polypeptide(L)'
;YGCHEARPQIYILDATDEKEPRLIATFKVPDGDFCGRGGRFGPHQFAETKDGEIIGGSLLYVAYFNAGLRIVDISDPFKPREVGHYIPTPRRKGREGRESKNVIQTNDVDLDSRGLIYITDRAGAGLHILEFTGKVWKSDEHD
;
A
#
# COMPACT_ATOMS: atom_id res chain seq x y z
N TYR A 1 -0.65 9.90 -16.39
CA TYR A 1 0.29 8.85 -15.98
C TYR A 1 -0.26 7.52 -16.46
N GLY A 2 0.15 7.07 -17.64
CA GLY A 2 -0.08 5.70 -18.09
C GLY A 2 1.14 4.86 -17.73
N CYS A 3 0.98 3.58 -17.44
CA CYS A 3 2.07 2.65 -17.13
C CYS A 3 2.90 2.31 -18.37
N HIS A 4 3.48 3.33 -19.01
CA HIS A 4 4.34 3.19 -20.18
C HIS A 4 5.81 2.87 -19.79
N GLU A 5 6.09 2.84 -18.48
CA GLU A 5 7.37 2.49 -17.88
C GLU A 5 7.29 1.10 -17.19
N ALA A 6 8.38 0.68 -16.55
CA ALA A 6 8.39 -0.51 -15.72
C ALA A 6 7.23 -0.50 -14.72
N ARG A 7 6.52 -1.62 -14.61
CA ARG A 7 5.34 -1.76 -13.73
C ARG A 7 5.72 -1.34 -12.31
N PRO A 8 4.98 -0.39 -11.69
CA PRO A 8 5.22 0.00 -10.32
C PRO A 8 5.22 -1.20 -9.39
N GLN A 9 6.19 -1.26 -8.47
CA GLN A 9 6.41 -2.39 -7.58
C GLN A 9 7.17 -1.95 -6.33
N ILE A 10 7.03 -2.73 -5.26
CA ILE A 10 7.85 -2.63 -4.05
C ILE A 10 9.06 -3.55 -4.24
N TYR A 11 10.24 -3.08 -3.84
CA TYR A 11 11.46 -3.87 -3.78
C TYR A 11 11.76 -4.19 -2.33
N ILE A 12 12.09 -5.45 -2.04
CA ILE A 12 12.52 -5.88 -0.72
C ILE A 12 14.00 -6.23 -0.82
N LEU A 13 14.82 -5.54 -0.02
CA LEU A 13 16.26 -5.70 -0.01
C LEU A 13 16.68 -6.29 1.33
N ASP A 14 17.55 -7.30 1.28
CA ASP A 14 18.36 -7.69 2.43
C ASP A 14 19.49 -6.68 2.58
N ALA A 15 19.47 -5.95 3.67
CA ALA A 15 20.45 -4.93 4.03
C ALA A 15 21.28 -5.34 5.26
N THR A 16 21.39 -6.65 5.56
CA THR A 16 22.19 -7.17 6.68
C THR A 16 23.67 -6.79 6.54
N ASP A 17 24.18 -6.75 5.30
CA ASP A 17 25.43 -6.07 4.98
C ASP A 17 25.13 -4.73 4.30
N GLU A 18 25.35 -3.63 5.02
CA GLU A 18 25.13 -2.27 4.53
C GLU A 18 25.97 -1.92 3.29
N LYS A 19 27.09 -2.62 3.06
CA LYS A 19 27.95 -2.39 1.89
C LYS A 19 27.48 -3.16 0.67
N GLU A 20 26.66 -4.18 0.85
CA GLU A 20 26.18 -5.05 -0.22
C GLU A 20 24.68 -5.35 -0.06
N PRO A 21 23.79 -4.36 -0.21
CA PRO A 21 22.36 -4.59 -0.17
C PRO A 21 21.93 -5.47 -1.35
N ARG A 22 21.19 -6.54 -1.07
CA ARG A 22 20.75 -7.52 -2.08
C ARG A 22 19.26 -7.46 -2.29
N LEU A 23 18.82 -7.33 -3.53
CA LEU A 23 17.40 -7.49 -3.87
C LEU A 23 16.99 -8.95 -3.66
N ILE A 24 16.06 -9.21 -2.75
CA ILE A 24 15.59 -10.57 -2.43
C ILE A 24 14.18 -10.87 -2.94
N ALA A 25 13.33 -9.85 -3.08
CA ALA A 25 11.99 -10.02 -3.64
C ALA A 25 11.43 -8.71 -4.21
N THR A 26 10.35 -8.86 -4.97
CA THR A 26 9.50 -7.74 -5.38
C THR A 26 8.04 -8.06 -5.09
N PHE A 27 7.26 -7.04 -4.76
CA PHE A 27 5.80 -7.16 -4.67
C PHE A 27 5.12 -6.25 -5.69
N LYS A 28 4.16 -6.81 -6.41
CA LYS A 28 3.30 -6.09 -7.36
C LYS A 28 1.85 -6.23 -6.90
N VAL A 29 1.14 -5.10 -6.88
CA VAL A 29 -0.33 -5.13 -6.77
C VAL A 29 -0.89 -5.97 -7.93
N PRO A 30 -1.89 -6.84 -7.71
CA PRO A 30 -2.51 -7.66 -8.76
C PRO A 30 -2.93 -6.84 -9.99
N ASP A 31 -2.92 -7.49 -11.16
CA ASP A 31 -3.31 -6.83 -12.40
C ASP A 31 -4.77 -6.34 -12.37
N GLY A 32 -4.98 -5.17 -12.96
CA GLY A 32 -6.27 -4.49 -13.01
C GLY A 32 -6.20 -3.29 -13.93
N ASP A 33 -7.25 -2.48 -13.97
CA ASP A 33 -7.36 -1.30 -14.82
C ASP A 33 -6.65 -0.05 -14.23
N PHE A 34 -5.86 -0.19 -13.16
CA PHE A 34 -5.18 0.92 -12.46
C PHE A 34 -4.36 1.83 -13.39
N CYS A 35 -3.69 1.25 -14.40
CA CYS A 35 -2.93 2.00 -15.39
C CYS A 35 -3.81 2.86 -16.32
N GLY A 36 -5.03 2.40 -16.60
CA GLY A 36 -5.99 3.04 -17.50
C GLY A 36 -6.95 4.00 -16.81
N ARG A 37 -7.19 3.83 -15.50
CA ARG A 37 -8.09 4.69 -14.69
C ARG A 37 -7.68 6.16 -14.70
N GLY A 38 -6.39 6.46 -14.90
CA GLY A 38 -5.82 7.78 -14.70
C GLY A 38 -5.42 8.02 -13.23
N GLY A 39 -5.01 9.25 -12.91
CA GLY A 39 -4.34 9.53 -11.64
C GLY A 39 -2.93 8.92 -11.59
N ARG A 40 -2.27 8.95 -10.43
CA ARG A 40 -1.01 8.21 -10.19
C ARG A 40 -1.32 6.76 -9.80
N PHE A 41 -0.42 5.85 -10.16
CA PHE A 41 -0.44 4.44 -9.78
C PHE A 41 0.98 4.03 -9.38
N GLY A 42 1.13 3.37 -8.24
CA GLY A 42 2.42 2.96 -7.68
C GLY A 42 2.45 3.07 -6.16
N PRO A 43 3.45 2.46 -5.51
CA PRO A 43 3.66 2.64 -4.07
C PRO A 43 4.00 4.11 -3.80
N HIS A 44 3.53 4.63 -2.68
CA HIS A 44 3.75 6.04 -2.32
C HIS A 44 4.29 6.20 -0.90
N GLN A 45 3.54 5.75 0.10
CA GLN A 45 3.91 5.90 1.50
C GLN A 45 3.70 4.57 2.23
N PHE A 46 4.63 4.25 3.13
CA PHE A 46 4.52 3.14 4.07
C PHE A 46 4.07 3.66 5.44
N ALA A 47 3.33 2.85 6.20
CA ALA A 47 3.22 3.10 7.64
C ALA A 47 4.51 2.60 8.27
N GLU A 48 5.39 3.53 8.61
CA GLU A 48 6.70 3.23 9.22
C GLU A 48 6.64 3.31 10.73
N THR A 49 5.62 3.97 11.27
CA THR A 49 5.44 4.21 12.70
C THR A 49 4.08 3.77 13.22
N LYS A 50 4.00 3.59 14.54
CA LYS A 50 2.77 3.40 15.30
C LYS A 50 2.88 4.26 16.54
N ASP A 51 2.02 5.27 16.63
CA ASP A 51 2.10 6.34 17.64
C ASP A 51 3.49 7.04 17.68
N GLY A 52 4.15 7.19 16.52
CA GLY A 52 5.45 7.84 16.39
C GLY A 52 6.68 6.95 16.61
N GLU A 53 6.49 5.69 16.99
CA GLU A 53 7.57 4.70 17.16
C GLU A 53 7.69 3.80 15.92
N ILE A 54 8.91 3.50 15.47
CA ILE A 54 9.13 2.63 14.31
C ILE A 54 8.50 1.25 14.56
N ILE A 55 7.68 0.79 13.62
CA ILE A 55 7.07 -0.55 13.70
C ILE A 55 8.03 -1.62 13.19
N GLY A 56 8.22 -2.66 14.00
CA GLY A 56 8.71 -3.96 13.54
C GLY A 56 7.56 -4.90 13.15
N GLY A 57 7.90 -6.04 12.55
CA GLY A 57 6.95 -7.11 12.25
C GLY A 57 6.94 -7.51 10.77
N SER A 58 5.95 -8.30 10.40
CA SER A 58 5.86 -8.94 9.08
C SER A 58 4.79 -8.35 8.17
N LEU A 59 4.06 -7.31 8.60
CA LEU A 59 3.04 -6.68 7.76
C LEU A 59 3.49 -5.28 7.32
N LEU A 60 3.55 -5.06 6.01
CA LEU A 60 3.71 -3.75 5.41
C LEU A 60 2.35 -3.16 5.07
N TYR A 61 2.12 -1.92 5.49
CA TYR A 61 0.93 -1.14 5.13
C TYR A 61 1.36 -0.04 4.17
N VAL A 62 0.79 0.00 2.97
CA VAL A 62 1.24 0.87 1.89
C VAL A 62 0.09 1.60 1.23
N ALA A 63 0.19 2.92 1.17
CA ALA A 63 -0.62 3.75 0.28
C ALA A 63 -0.11 3.58 -1.15
N TYR A 64 -1.00 3.14 -2.05
CA TYR A 64 -0.69 2.79 -3.44
C TYR A 64 -1.53 3.60 -4.44
N PHE A 65 -1.72 4.90 -4.17
CA PHE A 65 -2.51 5.82 -4.98
C PHE A 65 -3.88 5.28 -5.41
N ASN A 66 -4.11 5.10 -6.72
CA ASN A 66 -5.38 4.65 -7.27
C ASN A 66 -5.68 3.16 -7.03
N ALA A 67 -4.71 2.43 -6.46
CA ALA A 67 -4.88 1.10 -5.92
C ALA A 67 -5.15 1.07 -4.42
N GLY A 68 -5.31 2.23 -3.77
CA GLY A 68 -5.74 2.32 -2.36
C GLY A 68 -4.68 1.84 -1.38
N LEU A 69 -5.14 1.38 -0.20
CA LEU A 69 -4.32 0.71 0.79
C LEU A 69 -3.99 -0.72 0.34
N ARG A 70 -2.74 -1.12 0.56
CA ARG A 70 -2.24 -2.48 0.37
C ARG A 70 -1.60 -2.96 1.67
N ILE A 71 -1.97 -4.16 2.11
CA ILE A 71 -1.39 -4.84 3.26
C ILE A 71 -0.66 -6.08 2.75
N VAL A 72 0.65 -6.08 2.90
CA VAL A 72 1.54 -7.11 2.37
C VAL A 72 2.22 -7.82 3.52
N ASP A 73 2.05 -9.14 3.58
CA ASP A 73 2.79 -10.01 4.49
C ASP A 73 4.15 -10.35 3.90
N ILE A 74 5.19 -10.12 4.71
CA ILE A 74 6.60 -10.35 4.44
C ILE A 74 7.22 -11.28 5.49
N SER A 75 6.42 -12.12 6.17
CA SER A 75 6.91 -13.13 7.12
C SER A 75 7.91 -14.09 6.49
N ASP A 76 7.67 -14.48 5.23
CA ASP A 76 8.68 -14.97 4.30
C ASP A 76 9.10 -13.80 3.38
N PRO A 77 10.27 -13.16 3.60
CA PRO A 77 10.68 -11.98 2.84
C PRO A 77 11.03 -12.32 1.37
N PHE A 78 11.20 -13.61 1.03
CA PHE A 78 11.40 -14.07 -0.34
C PHE A 78 10.07 -14.27 -1.09
N LYS A 79 8.94 -14.31 -0.38
CA LYS A 79 7.61 -14.54 -0.95
C LYS A 79 6.58 -13.57 -0.36
N PRO A 80 6.70 -12.26 -0.63
CA PRO A 80 5.73 -11.27 -0.17
C PRO A 80 4.33 -11.54 -0.74
N ARG A 81 3.29 -11.43 0.08
CA ARG A 81 1.91 -11.75 -0.29
C ARG A 81 0.95 -10.64 0.12
N GLU A 82 0.06 -10.23 -0.78
CA GLU A 82 -1.05 -9.35 -0.37
C GLU A 82 -2.02 -10.15 0.52
N VAL A 83 -2.26 -9.64 1.74
CA VAL A 83 -3.19 -10.25 2.71
C VAL A 83 -4.40 -9.36 3.00
N GLY A 84 -4.41 -8.14 2.46
CA GLY A 84 -5.55 -7.24 2.53
C GLY A 84 -5.39 -6.02 1.61
N HIS A 85 -6.52 -5.44 1.22
CA HIS A 85 -6.55 -4.16 0.52
C HIS A 85 -7.83 -3.41 0.83
N TYR A 86 -7.79 -2.10 0.64
CA TYR A 86 -8.98 -1.25 0.69
C TYR A 86 -8.84 -0.10 -0.28
N ILE A 87 -9.83 0.06 -1.17
CA ILE A 87 -9.91 1.18 -2.11
C ILE A 87 -11.13 2.01 -1.72
N PRO A 88 -10.95 3.26 -1.25
CA PRO A 88 -12.06 4.17 -1.00
C PRO A 88 -13.03 4.28 -2.19
N THR A 89 -14.30 4.56 -1.92
CA THR A 89 -15.23 4.90 -3.00
C THR A 89 -15.01 6.36 -3.40
N PRO A 90 -14.79 6.69 -4.70
CA PRO A 90 -14.66 8.07 -5.13
C PRO A 90 -15.90 8.89 -4.78
N ARG A 91 -15.73 10.15 -4.36
CA ARG A 91 -16.88 11.05 -4.19
C ARG A 91 -17.52 11.33 -5.55
N ARG A 92 -18.86 11.23 -5.62
CA ARG A 92 -19.64 11.73 -6.77
C ARG A 92 -19.66 13.27 -6.73
N LYS A 93 -18.73 13.91 -7.46
CA LYS A 93 -18.60 15.36 -7.71
C LYS A 93 -18.52 16.26 -6.47
N GLY A 94 -17.46 17.06 -6.35
CA GLY A 94 -17.39 18.08 -5.29
C GLY A 94 -16.16 18.98 -5.22
N ARG A 95 -15.91 19.77 -6.27
CA ARG A 95 -15.62 21.22 -6.25
C ARG A 95 -15.50 21.68 -7.69
N GLU A 96 -16.38 22.58 -8.12
CA GLU A 96 -16.28 23.21 -9.44
C GLU A 96 -14.88 23.80 -9.62
N GLY A 97 -14.25 23.54 -10.77
CA GLY A 97 -13.00 24.20 -11.17
C GLY A 97 -11.72 23.37 -11.11
N ARG A 98 -11.76 22.09 -10.69
CA ARG A 98 -10.65 21.15 -10.96
C ARG A 98 -11.19 19.89 -11.61
N GLU A 99 -10.80 19.65 -12.86
CA GLU A 99 -10.96 18.37 -13.56
C GLU A 99 -10.13 17.24 -12.93
N SER A 100 -10.14 17.14 -11.61
CA SER A 100 -9.60 15.98 -10.92
C SER A 100 -10.54 14.83 -11.23
N LYS A 101 -10.17 14.04 -12.24
CA LYS A 101 -10.75 12.72 -12.54
C LYS A 101 -11.08 12.06 -11.19
N ASN A 102 -12.33 11.60 -11.00
CA ASN A 102 -12.85 10.95 -9.79
C ASN A 102 -12.16 9.60 -9.54
N VAL A 103 -10.84 9.60 -9.41
CA VAL A 103 -10.00 8.43 -9.24
C VAL A 103 -9.33 8.60 -7.90
N ILE A 104 -9.42 7.55 -7.08
CA ILE A 104 -8.77 7.50 -5.78
C ILE A 104 -7.27 7.83 -5.93
N GLN A 105 -6.78 8.59 -4.96
CA GLN A 105 -5.38 8.95 -4.76
C GLN A 105 -5.10 8.82 -3.26
N THR A 106 -5.17 7.58 -2.73
CA THR A 106 -4.72 7.28 -1.37
C THR A 106 -3.23 7.60 -1.27
N ASN A 107 -2.92 8.62 -0.49
CA ASN A 107 -1.60 9.24 -0.46
C ASN A 107 -0.80 8.79 0.75
N ASP A 108 -1.46 8.75 1.92
CA ASP A 108 -0.79 8.48 3.19
C ASP A 108 -1.48 7.31 3.92
N VAL A 109 -0.69 6.60 4.72
CA VAL A 109 -1.13 5.54 5.64
C VAL A 109 -0.36 5.65 6.95
N ASP A 110 -1.05 5.51 8.08
CA ASP A 110 -0.47 5.49 9.42
C ASP A 110 -1.25 4.54 10.35
N LEU A 111 -0.66 4.17 11.49
CA LEU A 111 -1.21 3.22 12.45
C LEU A 111 -1.20 3.80 13.87
N ASP A 112 -2.17 3.41 14.70
CA ASP A 112 -2.16 3.70 16.14
C ASP A 112 -1.93 2.44 17.01
N SER A 113 -1.71 2.64 18.32
CA SER A 113 -1.55 1.58 19.36
C SER A 113 -2.59 0.47 19.27
N ARG A 114 -3.82 0.80 18.88
CA ARG A 114 -4.96 -0.12 18.80
C ARG A 114 -4.93 -0.98 17.53
N GLY A 115 -4.04 -0.67 16.59
CA GLY A 115 -3.97 -1.33 15.28
C GLY A 115 -4.96 -0.76 14.27
N LEU A 116 -5.55 0.42 14.55
CA LEU A 116 -6.38 1.10 13.56
C LEU A 116 -5.49 1.72 12.49
N ILE A 117 -5.93 1.59 11.24
CA ILE A 117 -5.24 2.06 10.05
C ILE A 117 -5.92 3.34 9.57
N TYR A 118 -5.15 4.41 9.45
CA TYR A 118 -5.60 5.70 8.97
C TYR A 118 -5.08 5.90 7.56
N ILE A 119 -5.96 6.08 6.59
CA ILE A 119 -5.56 6.42 5.21
C ILE A 119 -6.20 7.73 4.77
N THR A 120 -5.43 8.54 4.04
CA THR A 120 -5.92 9.80 3.46
C THR A 120 -5.99 9.69 1.95
N ASP A 121 -7.11 10.11 1.37
CA ASP A 121 -7.28 10.27 -0.06
C ASP A 121 -7.29 11.75 -0.44
N ARG A 122 -6.33 12.15 -1.30
CA ARG A 122 -6.19 13.55 -1.76
C ARG A 122 -7.08 13.90 -2.95
N ALA A 123 -7.79 12.92 -3.52
CA ALA A 123 -8.75 13.13 -4.61
C ALA A 123 -10.18 13.40 -4.09
N GLY A 124 -10.35 13.48 -2.77
CA GLY A 124 -11.57 13.92 -2.11
C GLY A 124 -12.30 12.83 -1.36
N ALA A 125 -11.87 11.56 -1.33
CA ALA A 125 -12.51 10.55 -0.49
C ALA A 125 -12.35 10.90 1.01
N GLY A 126 -11.25 11.57 1.38
CA GLY A 126 -10.99 12.07 2.73
C GLY A 126 -10.23 11.06 3.58
N LEU A 127 -10.45 11.10 4.90
CA LEU A 127 -9.86 10.18 5.87
C LEU A 127 -10.73 8.93 6.04
N HIS A 128 -10.12 7.75 6.01
CA HIS A 128 -10.76 6.48 6.36
C HIS A 128 -9.99 5.85 7.52
N ILE A 129 -10.74 5.32 8.49
CA ILE A 129 -10.21 4.56 9.63
C ILE A 129 -10.65 3.11 9.43
N LEU A 130 -9.69 2.20 9.38
CA LEU A 130 -9.89 0.80 9.01
C LEU A 130 -9.31 -0.10 10.10
N GLU A 131 -9.81 -1.33 10.16
CA GLU A 131 -9.25 -2.40 11.00
C GLU A 131 -8.88 -3.57 10.09
N PHE A 132 -7.68 -4.13 10.28
CA PHE A 132 -7.27 -5.33 9.55
C PHE A 132 -7.86 -6.58 10.20
N THR A 133 -8.66 -7.31 9.44
CA THR A 133 -9.35 -8.54 9.90
C THR A 133 -8.75 -9.82 9.30
N GLY A 134 -7.68 -9.70 8.51
CA GLY A 134 -6.99 -10.85 7.90
C GLY A 134 -6.05 -11.56 8.87
N LYS A 135 -5.40 -12.62 8.37
CA LYS A 135 -4.39 -13.38 9.13
C LYS A 135 -3.01 -13.13 8.54
N VAL A 136 -2.00 -13.08 9.41
CA VAL A 136 -0.60 -13.22 9.01
C VAL A 136 -0.37 -14.68 8.64
N TRP A 137 0.21 -14.92 7.47
CA TRP A 137 0.61 -16.26 7.02
C TRP A 137 1.77 -16.74 7.89
N LYS A 138 1.58 -17.89 8.55
CA LYS A 138 2.66 -18.61 9.22
C LYS A 138 3.24 -19.64 8.25
N SER A 139 4.56 -19.69 8.14
CA SER A 139 5.29 -20.63 7.27
C SER A 139 5.14 -22.10 7.64
N ASP A 140 4.58 -22.41 8.82
CA ASP A 140 4.71 -23.74 9.44
C ASP A 140 3.56 -24.71 9.10
N GLU A 141 2.68 -24.39 8.16
CA GLU A 141 1.64 -25.30 7.65
C GLU A 141 1.93 -25.72 6.20
N HIS A 142 2.97 -26.54 6.00
CA HIS A 142 3.08 -27.36 4.80
C HIS A 142 3.23 -28.84 5.21
N ASP A 143 2.19 -29.61 4.92
CA ASP A 143 2.21 -31.08 4.76
C ASP A 143 3.02 -31.48 3.51
#